data_AF-A0A1J4W3F8-F1
#
_entry.id   AF-A0A1J4W3F8-F1
#
_cell.length_a   1.000
_cell.length_b   1.000
_cell.length_c   1.000
_cell.angle_alpha   90.00
_cell.angle_beta   90.00
_cell.angle_gamma   90.00
#
_symmetry.space_group_name_H-M   'P 1'
#
loop_
_entity.id
_entity.type
_entity.pdbx_description
1 polymer ?
#
loop_
_entity_poly.entity_id
_entity_poly.type
_entity_poly.pdbx_seq_one_letter_code
_entity_poly.pdbx_strand_id
1 'polypeptide(L)'
;MGNSTKKDDVKTGKDVKKPSLKEVSKYFKQDHLTRPIIKYIYYPPSVFYSWIAVSLGISAHLVNLLGLASTISAALIIYYLGGMWMILAGFLVMFGLVADLSDGTVARYYNKKNAMGKWLDESSGFIGICAVFFALMMKNFMETGNVIIIILGTYAIFSYMMINYAALLSEVLRTKFSLSNPMDNVRSGLSKTFFGLSPGAFSFALDLQWSLVALGVFLYQPFWLFVLFGTISSLQWMARYVIFFGK
;
A
#
# COMPACT_ATOMS: atom_id res chain seq x y z
N MET A 1 21.56 38.63 25.38
CA MET A 1 22.06 37.34 24.86
C MET A 1 21.10 36.26 25.29
N GLY A 2 20.07 36.01 24.48
CA GLY A 2 19.07 34.98 24.75
C GLY A 2 19.14 33.93 23.65
N ASN A 3 19.42 32.69 24.02
CA ASN A 3 19.20 31.55 23.12
C ASN A 3 18.58 30.43 23.96
N SER A 4 17.25 30.46 24.05
CA SER A 4 16.44 29.39 24.61
C SER A 4 16.34 28.26 23.59
N THR A 5 17.08 27.18 23.82
CA THR A 5 16.88 25.91 23.15
C THR A 5 15.48 25.38 23.47
N LYS A 6 14.58 25.41 22.48
CA LYS A 6 13.33 24.64 22.52
C LYS A 6 13.71 23.16 22.61
N LYS A 7 13.57 22.57 23.80
CA LYS A 7 13.48 21.12 23.96
C LYS A 7 12.14 20.71 23.34
N ASP A 8 12.20 19.97 22.25
CA ASP A 8 11.03 19.29 21.71
C ASP A 8 10.59 18.22 22.72
N ASP A 9 9.44 18.47 23.36
CA ASP A 9 8.84 17.54 24.31
C ASP A 9 8.51 16.22 23.61
N VAL A 10 9.33 15.20 23.86
CA VAL A 10 9.02 13.81 23.53
C VAL A 10 7.81 13.41 24.36
N LYS A 11 6.61 13.46 23.76
CA LYS A 11 5.37 12.97 24.37
C LYS A 11 5.50 11.46 24.63
N THR A 12 5.96 11.10 25.82
CA THR A 12 5.91 9.73 26.34
C THR A 12 4.46 9.40 26.66
N GLY A 13 3.99 8.26 26.16
CA GLY A 13 2.56 7.90 26.02
C GLY A 13 1.77 7.66 27.31
N LYS A 14 2.11 8.29 28.43
CA LYS A 14 1.41 8.10 29.71
C LYS A 14 0.68 9.32 30.27
N ASP A 15 0.90 10.54 29.75
CA ASP A 15 0.24 11.76 30.27
C ASP A 15 -0.39 12.64 29.17
N VAL A 16 -1.12 12.03 28.22
CA VAL A 16 -1.80 12.78 27.15
C VAL A 16 -3.31 12.64 27.29
N LYS A 17 -3.99 13.76 27.58
CA LYS A 17 -5.44 13.95 27.39
C LYS A 17 -5.84 13.29 26.07
N LYS A 18 -6.77 12.31 26.10
CA LYS A 18 -7.12 11.51 24.91
C LYS A 18 -7.28 12.42 23.69
N PRO A 19 -6.50 12.22 22.62
CA PRO A 19 -6.49 13.14 21.50
C PRO A 19 -7.84 13.09 20.78
N SER A 20 -8.24 14.22 20.20
CA SER A 20 -9.45 14.25 19.38
C SER A 20 -9.20 13.66 17.99
N LEU A 21 -10.23 13.11 17.34
CA LEU A 21 -10.13 12.63 15.95
C LEU A 21 -9.58 13.70 14.99
N LYS A 22 -10.00 14.97 15.19
CA LYS A 22 -9.52 16.13 14.42
C LYS A 22 -8.05 16.45 14.64
N GLU A 23 -7.48 16.07 15.78
CA GLU A 23 -6.07 16.24 16.07
C GLU A 23 -5.25 15.19 15.32
N VAL A 24 -5.66 13.91 15.41
CA VAL A 24 -4.99 12.80 14.72
C VAL A 24 -5.06 12.98 13.20
N SER A 25 -6.18 13.46 12.66
CA SER A 25 -6.36 13.67 11.22
C SER A 25 -5.36 14.66 10.60
N LYS A 26 -4.78 15.58 11.39
CA LYS A 26 -3.74 16.52 10.92
C LYS A 26 -2.43 15.81 10.56
N TYR A 27 -2.17 14.68 11.19
CA TYR A 27 -0.98 13.87 10.95
C TYR A 27 -1.15 12.91 9.77
N PHE A 28 -2.33 12.85 9.14
CA PHE A 28 -2.51 12.12 7.89
C PHE A 28 -1.78 12.84 6.75
N LYS A 29 -1.07 12.09 5.90
CA LYS A 29 -0.27 12.69 4.81
C LYS A 29 -1.19 13.30 3.75
N GLN A 30 -1.10 14.62 3.57
CA GLN A 30 -1.98 15.38 2.67
C GLN A 30 -1.88 14.94 1.21
N ASP A 31 -0.69 14.53 0.75
CA ASP A 31 -0.49 14.00 -0.61
C ASP A 31 -1.41 12.81 -0.92
N HIS A 32 -1.73 11.98 0.07
CA HIS A 32 -2.63 10.84 -0.13
C HIS A 32 -4.07 11.28 -0.41
N LEU A 33 -4.50 12.45 0.08
CA LEU A 33 -5.85 12.98 -0.16
C LEU A 33 -6.06 13.49 -1.60
N THR A 34 -4.99 13.63 -2.37
CA THR A 34 -5.10 13.91 -3.82
C THR A 34 -5.64 12.71 -4.60
N ARG A 35 -5.60 11.50 -4.01
CA ARG A 35 -6.08 10.27 -4.63
C ARG A 35 -7.53 10.00 -4.24
N PRO A 36 -8.46 9.89 -5.19
CA PRO A 36 -9.89 9.74 -4.90
C PRO A 36 -10.21 8.52 -4.04
N ILE A 37 -9.59 7.37 -4.35
CA ILE A 37 -9.80 6.11 -3.63
C ILE A 37 -9.42 6.27 -2.16
N ILE A 38 -8.24 6.84 -1.87
CA ILE A 38 -7.84 7.11 -0.48
C ILE A 38 -8.81 8.10 0.17
N LYS A 39 -9.09 9.23 -0.47
CA LYS A 39 -9.90 10.30 0.13
C LYS A 39 -11.29 9.82 0.55
N TYR A 40 -11.95 9.03 -0.28
CA TYR A 40 -13.35 8.64 -0.03
C TYR A 40 -13.50 7.29 0.67
N ILE A 41 -12.60 6.34 0.44
CA ILE A 41 -12.73 4.98 0.98
C ILE A 41 -11.85 4.77 2.20
N TYR A 42 -10.54 5.04 2.08
CA TYR A 42 -9.58 4.64 3.12
C TYR A 42 -9.31 5.71 4.18
N TYR A 43 -9.48 6.99 3.86
CA TYR A 43 -9.18 8.08 4.78
C TYR A 43 -10.05 8.04 6.05
N PRO A 44 -11.40 7.92 5.98
CA PRO A 44 -12.21 7.85 7.19
C PRO A 44 -11.84 6.69 8.12
N PRO A 45 -11.73 5.41 7.66
CA PRO A 45 -11.37 4.31 8.53
C PRO A 45 -9.92 4.40 9.02
N SER A 46 -8.97 4.90 8.21
CA SER A 46 -7.57 5.07 8.65
C SER A 46 -7.42 6.12 9.74
N VAL A 47 -8.13 7.25 9.66
CA VAL A 47 -8.11 8.26 10.73
C VAL A 47 -8.72 7.70 12.01
N PHE A 48 -9.83 6.96 11.90
CA PHE A 48 -10.47 6.33 13.04
C PHE A 48 -9.57 5.28 13.70
N TYR A 49 -8.96 4.40 12.90
CA TYR A 49 -8.04 3.38 13.38
C TYR A 49 -6.77 3.99 14.00
N SER A 50 -6.20 5.02 13.37
CA SER A 50 -5.09 5.80 13.93
C SER A 50 -5.46 6.43 15.28
N TRP A 51 -6.68 6.96 15.41
CA TRP A 51 -7.15 7.54 16.66
C TRP A 51 -7.26 6.51 17.78
N ILE A 52 -7.76 5.30 17.48
CA ILE A 52 -7.77 4.19 18.44
C ILE A 52 -6.34 3.86 18.87
N ALA A 53 -5.43 3.66 17.90
CA ALA A 53 -4.05 3.29 18.16
C ALA A 53 -3.33 4.32 19.05
N VAL A 54 -3.47 5.62 18.73
CA VAL A 54 -2.89 6.68 19.55
C VAL A 54 -3.55 6.74 20.94
N SER A 55 -4.88 6.63 21.01
CA SER A 55 -5.62 6.69 22.29
C SER A 55 -5.25 5.54 23.24
N LEU A 56 -4.82 4.40 22.70
CA LEU A 56 -4.37 3.23 23.46
C LEU A 56 -2.85 3.18 23.67
N GLY A 57 -2.11 4.18 23.19
CA GLY A 57 -0.63 4.19 23.30
C GLY A 57 0.06 3.13 22.44
N ILE A 58 -0.62 2.60 21.41
CA ILE A 58 -0.10 1.56 20.52
C ILE A 58 0.99 2.16 19.61
N SER A 59 2.10 1.42 19.45
CA SER A 59 3.21 1.81 18.58
C SER A 59 2.88 1.59 17.10
N ALA A 60 3.47 2.41 16.22
CA ALA A 60 3.30 2.25 14.76
C ALA A 60 3.68 0.84 14.27
N HIS A 61 4.75 0.24 14.83
CA HIS A 61 5.16 -1.12 14.48
C HIS A 61 4.08 -2.17 14.77
N LEU A 62 3.36 -2.04 15.89
CA LEU A 62 2.26 -2.94 16.21
C LEU A 62 1.06 -2.71 15.28
N VAL A 63 0.78 -1.46 14.90
CA VAL A 63 -0.27 -1.15 13.91
C VAL A 63 0.03 -1.83 12.57
N ASN A 64 1.27 -1.73 12.07
CA ASN A 64 1.70 -2.42 10.86
C ASN A 64 1.61 -3.95 10.99
N LEU A 65 2.07 -4.52 12.11
CA LEU A 65 1.99 -5.96 12.35
C LEU A 65 0.54 -6.47 12.35
N LEU A 66 -0.41 -5.69 12.89
CA LEU A 66 -1.84 -6.01 12.82
C LEU A 66 -2.37 -5.94 11.38
N GLY A 67 -1.89 -5.01 10.57
CA GLY A 67 -2.17 -4.95 9.14
C GLY A 67 -1.70 -6.19 8.39
N LEU A 68 -0.44 -6.59 8.61
CA LEU A 68 0.11 -7.82 8.06
C LEU A 68 -0.68 -9.05 8.51
N ALA A 69 -0.93 -9.19 9.82
CA ALA A 69 -1.71 -10.29 10.38
C ALA A 69 -3.10 -10.38 9.73
N SER A 70 -3.78 -9.25 9.50
CA SER A 70 -5.05 -9.20 8.78
C SER A 70 -4.94 -9.76 7.36
N THR A 71 -3.93 -9.35 6.58
CA THR A 71 -3.75 -9.85 5.21
C THR A 71 -3.38 -11.34 5.17
N ILE A 72 -2.59 -11.83 6.13
CA ILE A 72 -2.28 -13.26 6.26
C ILE A 72 -3.53 -14.05 6.65
N SER A 73 -4.35 -13.55 7.59
CA SER A 73 -5.63 -14.15 7.92
C SER A 73 -6.56 -14.20 6.71
N ALA A 74 -6.59 -13.14 5.88
CA ALA A 74 -7.34 -13.14 4.62
C ALA A 74 -6.85 -14.26 3.68
N ALA A 75 -5.54 -14.40 3.49
CA ALA A 75 -4.96 -15.46 2.67
C ALA A 75 -5.32 -16.86 3.19
N LEU A 76 -5.26 -17.08 4.50
CA LEU A 76 -5.66 -18.36 5.11
C LEU A 76 -7.15 -18.65 4.92
N ILE A 77 -8.02 -17.64 5.09
CA ILE A 77 -9.47 -17.77 4.87
C ILE A 77 -9.76 -18.11 3.40
N ILE A 78 -9.09 -17.44 2.46
CA ILE A 78 -9.21 -17.71 1.02
C ILE A 78 -8.83 -19.17 0.73
N TYR A 79 -7.67 -19.61 1.23
CA TYR A 79 -7.12 -20.92 0.94
C TYR A 79 -7.97 -22.07 1.52
N TYR A 80 -8.35 -21.99 2.80
CA TYR A 80 -9.01 -23.09 3.49
C TYR A 80 -10.54 -23.07 3.38
N LEU A 81 -11.17 -21.89 3.40
CA LEU A 81 -12.62 -21.77 3.48
C LEU A 81 -13.24 -21.45 2.12
N GLY A 82 -12.88 -20.30 1.53
CA GLY A 82 -13.51 -19.79 0.31
C GLY A 82 -15.04 -19.57 0.42
N GLY A 83 -15.73 -19.54 -0.73
CA GLY A 83 -17.18 -19.31 -0.78
C GLY A 83 -17.59 -17.98 -0.14
N MET A 84 -18.59 -18.00 0.75
CA MET A 84 -19.07 -16.80 1.46
C MET A 84 -17.99 -16.08 2.29
N TRP A 85 -16.95 -16.81 2.72
CA TRP A 85 -15.86 -16.25 3.50
C TRP A 85 -14.94 -15.33 2.69
N MET A 86 -15.05 -15.34 1.36
CA MET A 86 -14.37 -14.38 0.49
C MET A 86 -14.75 -12.93 0.82
N ILE A 87 -15.98 -12.69 1.30
CA ILE A 87 -16.41 -11.37 1.74
C ILE A 87 -15.57 -10.90 2.94
N LEU A 88 -15.42 -11.75 3.96
CA LEU A 88 -14.58 -11.43 5.12
C LEU A 88 -13.12 -11.25 4.72
N ALA A 89 -12.59 -12.12 3.84
CA ALA A 89 -11.22 -11.99 3.35
C ALA A 89 -10.99 -10.66 2.60
N GLY A 90 -11.93 -10.23 1.75
CA GLY A 90 -11.86 -8.95 1.05
C GLY A 90 -11.80 -7.77 2.02
N PHE A 91 -12.63 -7.78 3.08
CA PHE A 91 -12.56 -6.75 4.14
C PHE A 91 -11.23 -6.76 4.89
N LEU A 92 -10.67 -7.94 5.18
CA LEU A 92 -9.36 -8.06 5.83
C LEU A 92 -8.21 -7.55 4.94
N VAL A 93 -8.29 -7.74 3.62
CA VAL A 93 -7.36 -7.14 2.66
C VAL A 93 -7.48 -5.62 2.67
N MET A 94 -8.71 -5.08 2.63
CA MET A 94 -8.92 -3.62 2.74
C MET A 94 -8.38 -3.07 4.06
N PHE A 95 -8.58 -3.79 5.17
CA PHE A 95 -8.06 -3.40 6.47
C PHE A 95 -6.52 -3.37 6.50
N GLY A 96 -5.84 -4.24 5.75
CA GLY A 96 -4.39 -4.17 5.58
C GLY A 96 -3.92 -2.80 5.08
N LEU A 97 -4.59 -2.25 4.05
CA LEU A 97 -4.30 -0.89 3.57
C LEU A 97 -4.71 0.19 4.59
N VAL A 98 -5.80 -0.01 5.32
CA VAL A 98 -6.19 0.92 6.39
C VAL A 98 -5.08 1.01 7.44
N ALA A 99 -4.46 -0.12 7.80
CA ALA A 99 -3.37 -0.21 8.76
C ALA A 99 -2.07 0.43 8.25
N ASP A 100 -1.69 0.20 6.99
CA ASP A 100 -0.55 0.82 6.26
C ASP A 100 -0.67 2.37 6.17
N LEU A 101 -1.88 2.89 6.01
CA LEU A 101 -2.09 4.34 6.09
C LEU A 101 -2.04 4.87 7.54
N SER A 102 -2.35 4.01 8.51
CA SER A 102 -2.48 4.37 9.91
C SER A 102 -1.16 4.33 10.66
N ASP A 103 -0.29 3.35 10.41
CA ASP A 103 1.01 3.23 11.07
C ASP A 103 1.90 4.45 10.76
N GLY A 104 1.87 4.95 9.51
CA GLY A 104 2.57 6.16 9.10
C GLY A 104 1.98 7.41 9.76
N THR A 105 0.67 7.42 10.02
CA THR A 105 -0.02 8.51 10.73
C THR A 105 0.32 8.49 12.23
N VAL A 106 0.37 7.31 12.84
CA VAL A 106 0.79 7.10 14.23
C VAL A 106 2.28 7.46 14.41
N ALA A 107 3.15 7.07 13.47
CA ALA A 107 4.56 7.41 13.49
C ALA A 107 4.79 8.93 13.37
N ARG A 108 3.98 9.62 12.56
CA ARG A 108 3.95 11.09 12.47
C ARG A 108 3.48 11.73 13.77
N TYR A 109 2.44 11.19 14.39
CA TYR A 109 1.90 11.69 15.66
C TYR A 109 2.94 11.63 16.78
N TYR A 110 3.64 10.51 16.93
CA TYR A 110 4.69 10.34 17.95
C TYR A 110 6.06 10.91 17.54
N ASN A 111 6.19 11.49 16.36
CA ASN A 111 7.46 11.94 15.78
C ASN A 111 8.57 10.85 15.78
N LYS A 112 8.20 9.59 15.51
CA LYS A 112 9.07 8.41 15.54
C LYS A 112 9.31 7.80 14.16
N LYS A 113 9.49 8.62 13.12
CA LYS A 113 9.85 8.12 11.79
C LYS A 113 11.29 7.64 11.77
N ASN A 114 11.52 6.41 11.31
CA ASN A 114 12.85 5.86 11.12
C ASN A 114 12.90 4.99 9.84
N ALA A 115 14.10 4.75 9.33
CA ALA A 115 14.30 3.96 8.10
C ALA A 115 13.86 2.51 8.28
N MET A 116 14.09 1.91 9.45
CA MET A 116 13.67 0.54 9.76
C MET A 116 12.15 0.38 9.71
N GLY A 117 11.40 1.37 10.23
CA GLY A 117 9.94 1.37 10.18
C GLY A 117 9.40 1.49 8.76
N LYS A 118 10.01 2.35 7.92
CA LYS A 118 9.67 2.45 6.50
C LYS A 118 9.92 1.13 5.76
N TRP A 119 11.06 0.49 5.99
CA TRP A 119 11.36 -0.81 5.38
C TRP A 119 10.37 -1.90 5.81
N LEU A 120 10.00 -1.92 7.10
CA LEU A 120 9.06 -2.90 7.64
C LEU A 120 7.65 -2.71 7.05
N ASP A 121 7.19 -1.47 6.91
CA ASP A 121 5.91 -1.09 6.28
C ASP A 121 5.85 -1.59 4.82
N GLU A 122 6.83 -1.20 4.01
CA GLU A 122 6.95 -1.64 2.61
C GLU A 122 7.03 -3.18 2.46
N SER A 123 7.79 -3.83 3.34
CA SER A 123 7.93 -5.30 3.33
C SER A 123 6.64 -6.01 3.73
N SER A 124 5.91 -5.47 4.71
CA SER A 124 4.67 -6.06 5.21
C SER A 124 3.58 -6.01 4.17
N GLY A 125 3.41 -4.86 3.51
CA GLY A 125 2.46 -4.74 2.41
C GLY A 125 2.78 -5.69 1.25
N PHE A 126 4.07 -5.81 0.90
CA PHE A 126 4.52 -6.73 -0.14
C PHE A 126 4.21 -8.20 0.19
N ILE A 127 4.58 -8.65 1.40
CA ILE A 127 4.35 -10.03 1.86
C ILE A 127 2.85 -10.35 1.89
N GLY A 128 2.04 -9.43 2.40
CA GLY A 128 0.59 -9.58 2.50
C GLY A 128 -0.09 -9.81 1.14
N ILE A 129 0.22 -8.97 0.14
CA ILE A 129 -0.33 -9.12 -1.21
C ILE A 129 0.12 -10.42 -1.86
N CYS A 130 1.41 -10.78 -1.75
CA CYS A 130 1.91 -12.04 -2.30
C CYS A 130 1.21 -13.26 -1.68
N ALA A 131 0.96 -13.24 -0.37
CA ALA A 131 0.23 -14.31 0.31
C ALA A 131 -1.22 -14.43 -0.19
N VAL A 132 -1.91 -13.30 -0.39
CA VAL A 132 -3.29 -13.28 -0.93
C VAL A 132 -3.33 -13.81 -2.36
N PHE A 133 -2.38 -13.42 -3.21
CA PHE A 133 -2.29 -13.92 -4.59
C PHE A 133 -2.04 -15.42 -4.63
N PHE A 134 -1.09 -15.90 -3.82
CA PHE A 134 -0.81 -17.31 -3.69
C PHE A 134 -2.06 -18.10 -3.23
N ALA A 135 -2.75 -17.61 -2.21
CA ALA A 135 -3.96 -18.25 -1.71
C ALA A 135 -5.08 -18.29 -2.76
N LEU A 136 -5.35 -17.19 -3.46
CA LEU A 136 -6.37 -17.12 -4.52
C LEU A 136 -6.06 -18.08 -5.66
N MET A 137 -4.80 -18.08 -6.12
CA MET A 137 -4.31 -18.94 -7.18
C MET A 137 -4.49 -20.42 -6.81
N MET A 138 -4.02 -20.82 -5.62
CA MET A 138 -4.11 -22.20 -5.17
C MET A 138 -5.55 -22.65 -4.93
N LYS A 139 -6.37 -21.82 -4.27
CA LYS A 139 -7.78 -22.12 -4.03
C LYS A 139 -8.53 -22.35 -5.34
N ASN A 140 -8.34 -21.45 -6.31
CA ASN A 140 -9.00 -21.59 -7.61
C ASN A 140 -8.51 -22.80 -8.40
N PHE A 141 -7.21 -23.11 -8.33
CA PHE A 141 -6.66 -24.32 -8.94
C PHE A 141 -7.25 -25.59 -8.30
N MET A 142 -7.36 -25.66 -6.97
CA MET A 142 -7.95 -26.81 -6.28
C MET A 142 -9.42 -27.04 -6.64
N GLU A 143 -10.17 -25.97 -6.93
CA GLU A 143 -11.59 -26.06 -7.28
C GLU A 143 -11.82 -26.38 -8.77
N THR A 144 -10.96 -25.88 -9.66
CA THR A 144 -11.20 -25.94 -11.12
C THR A 144 -10.24 -26.85 -11.88
N GLY A 145 -9.09 -27.19 -11.30
CA GLY A 145 -7.98 -27.87 -11.98
C GLY A 145 -7.28 -27.02 -13.05
N ASN A 146 -7.63 -25.74 -13.20
CA ASN A 146 -7.14 -24.90 -14.29
C ASN A 146 -5.71 -24.41 -14.05
N VAL A 147 -4.72 -25.05 -14.66
CA VAL A 147 -3.30 -24.67 -14.53
C VAL A 147 -3.01 -23.24 -15.01
N ILE A 148 -3.83 -22.68 -15.90
CA ILE A 148 -3.65 -21.29 -16.39
C ILE A 148 -3.69 -20.30 -15.21
N ILE A 149 -4.48 -20.58 -14.16
CA ILE A 149 -4.54 -19.68 -13.00
C ILE A 149 -3.21 -19.64 -12.26
N ILE A 150 -2.45 -20.74 -12.24
CA ILE A 150 -1.12 -20.80 -11.61
C ILE A 150 -0.13 -19.94 -12.40
N ILE A 151 -0.15 -20.05 -13.72
CA ILE A 151 0.70 -19.26 -14.61
C ILE A 151 0.40 -17.77 -14.44
N LEU A 152 -0.88 -17.40 -14.47
CA LEU A 152 -1.32 -16.02 -14.30
C LEU A 152 -1.03 -15.46 -12.91
N GLY A 153 -1.27 -16.24 -11.85
CA GLY A 153 -0.97 -15.85 -10.47
C GLY A 153 0.52 -15.63 -10.25
N THR A 154 1.36 -16.54 -10.77
CA THR A 154 2.82 -16.41 -10.71
C THR A 154 3.29 -15.19 -11.51
N TYR A 155 2.73 -14.95 -12.70
CA TYR A 155 2.97 -13.75 -13.49
C TYR A 155 2.61 -12.48 -12.72
N ALA A 156 1.44 -12.42 -12.09
CA ALA A 156 1.00 -11.25 -11.32
C ALA A 156 1.92 -10.98 -10.12
N ILE A 157 2.37 -12.02 -9.40
CA ILE A 157 3.35 -11.89 -8.31
C ILE A 157 4.68 -11.36 -8.86
N PHE A 158 5.19 -11.92 -9.95
CA PHE A 158 6.44 -11.45 -10.56
C PHE A 158 6.34 -9.97 -10.99
N SER A 159 5.27 -9.58 -11.66
CA SER A 159 5.05 -8.19 -12.07
C SER A 159 4.92 -7.26 -10.86
N TYR A 160 4.32 -7.72 -9.77
CA TYR A 160 4.26 -7.00 -8.50
C TYR A 160 5.64 -6.84 -7.84
N MET A 161 6.47 -7.87 -7.88
CA MET A 161 7.87 -7.79 -7.43
C MET A 161 8.64 -6.74 -8.25
N MET A 162 8.49 -6.77 -9.57
CA MET A 162 9.22 -5.88 -10.47
C MET A 162 8.83 -4.40 -10.30
N ILE A 163 7.55 -4.09 -10.05
CA ILE A 163 7.15 -2.70 -9.79
C ILE A 163 7.72 -2.16 -8.46
N ASN A 164 7.75 -2.98 -7.40
CA ASN A 164 8.34 -2.60 -6.11
C ASN A 164 9.87 -2.49 -6.20
N TYR A 165 10.51 -3.45 -6.87
CA TYR A 165 11.95 -3.41 -7.13
C TYR A 165 12.34 -2.18 -7.95
N ALA A 166 11.63 -1.88 -9.04
CA ALA A 166 11.90 -0.69 -9.84
C ALA A 166 11.66 0.61 -9.06
N ALA A 167 10.68 0.64 -8.15
CA ALA A 167 10.47 1.78 -7.25
C ALA A 167 11.67 1.98 -6.32
N LEU A 168 12.08 0.94 -5.61
CA LEU A 168 13.21 0.97 -4.68
C LEU A 168 14.52 1.33 -5.38
N LEU A 169 14.82 0.67 -6.51
CA LEU A 169 16.01 0.96 -7.30
C LEU A 169 16.02 2.42 -7.76
N SER A 170 14.87 2.93 -8.21
CA SER A 170 14.78 4.34 -8.60
C SER A 170 15.02 5.30 -7.43
N GLU A 171 14.58 4.96 -6.21
CA GLU A 171 14.84 5.76 -5.00
C GLU A 171 16.34 5.73 -4.62
N VAL A 172 16.97 4.55 -4.67
CA VAL A 172 18.39 4.38 -4.38
C VAL A 172 19.28 5.11 -5.40
N LEU A 173 18.98 4.98 -6.69
CA LEU A 173 19.74 5.66 -7.73
C LEU A 173 19.63 7.19 -7.61
N ARG A 174 18.45 7.71 -7.26
CA ARG A 174 18.25 9.16 -7.03
C ARG A 174 19.06 9.66 -5.84
N THR A 175 18.98 8.96 -4.72
CA THR A 175 19.67 9.38 -3.49
C THR A 175 21.19 9.29 -3.65
N LYS A 176 21.69 8.27 -4.34
CA LYS A 176 23.13 8.06 -4.55
C LYS A 176 23.73 8.97 -5.61
N PHE A 177 23.01 9.25 -6.70
CA PHE A 177 23.52 10.00 -7.85
C PHE A 177 22.94 11.41 -8.01
N SER A 178 22.13 11.87 -7.05
CA SER A 178 21.45 13.19 -7.10
C SER A 178 20.68 13.45 -8.40
N LEU A 179 20.14 12.38 -9.00
CA LEU A 179 19.42 12.47 -10.28
C LEU A 179 18.08 13.20 -10.07
N SER A 180 17.81 14.19 -10.92
CA SER A 180 16.49 14.83 -11.01
C SER A 180 15.43 13.80 -11.42
N ASN A 181 14.20 13.98 -10.94
CA ASN A 181 13.12 13.01 -11.13
C ASN A 181 12.70 12.88 -12.61
N PRO A 182 13.10 11.83 -13.35
CA PRO A 182 12.81 11.75 -14.77
C PRO A 182 11.32 11.47 -15.03
N MET A 183 10.59 10.93 -14.03
CA MET A 183 9.14 10.75 -14.08
C MET A 183 8.36 12.05 -14.01
N ASP A 184 8.91 13.15 -13.50
CA ASP A 184 8.20 14.44 -13.50
C ASP A 184 8.12 15.03 -14.93
N ASN A 185 9.18 14.82 -15.72
CA ASN A 185 9.24 15.21 -17.13
C ASN A 185 8.44 14.27 -18.06
N VAL A 186 8.38 12.97 -17.75
CA VAL A 186 7.54 12.03 -18.52
C VAL A 186 6.06 12.17 -18.14
N ARG A 187 5.73 12.41 -16.86
CA ARG A 187 4.35 12.74 -16.43
C ARG A 187 3.80 13.98 -17.11
N SER A 188 4.63 14.99 -17.36
CA SER A 188 4.20 16.21 -18.06
C SER A 188 4.07 16.02 -19.58
N GLY A 189 4.85 15.10 -20.18
CA GLY A 189 4.79 14.76 -21.60
C GLY A 189 3.66 13.79 -21.96
N LEU A 190 3.50 12.70 -21.20
CA LEU A 190 2.47 11.67 -21.46
C LEU A 190 1.04 12.19 -21.22
N SER A 191 0.86 13.12 -20.27
CA SER A 191 -0.45 13.73 -19.96
C SER A 191 -1.01 14.59 -21.09
N LYS A 192 -0.15 15.11 -21.96
CA LYS A 192 -0.57 15.90 -23.12
C LYS A 192 -1.08 15.03 -24.28
N THR A 193 -0.66 13.76 -24.34
CA THR A 193 -0.85 12.93 -25.54
C THR A 193 -2.02 11.94 -25.43
N PHE A 194 -2.34 11.46 -24.22
CA PHE A 194 -3.42 10.47 -24.02
C PHE A 194 -4.56 11.07 -23.17
N PHE A 195 -5.59 11.62 -23.84
CA PHE A 195 -6.95 11.80 -23.31
C PHE A 195 -7.20 12.79 -22.15
N GLY A 196 -6.44 13.89 -22.00
CA GLY A 196 -6.80 14.98 -21.07
C GLY A 196 -6.97 14.55 -19.60
N LEU A 197 -6.52 13.34 -19.25
CA LEU A 197 -6.57 12.76 -17.93
C LEU A 197 -5.26 13.08 -17.21
N SER A 198 -5.38 13.65 -16.01
CA SER A 198 -4.24 13.99 -15.15
C SER A 198 -3.22 12.83 -15.08
N PRO A 199 -1.90 13.11 -15.13
CA PRO A 199 -0.84 12.10 -15.08
C PRO A 199 -0.79 11.28 -13.78
N GLY A 200 -1.64 11.59 -12.79
CA GLY A 200 -1.89 10.75 -11.62
C GLY A 200 -2.80 9.55 -11.89
N ALA A 201 -3.64 9.60 -12.93
CA ALA A 201 -4.65 8.57 -13.24
C ALA A 201 -4.05 7.25 -13.76
N PHE A 202 -2.83 7.28 -14.30
CA PHE A 202 -2.10 6.10 -14.80
C PHE A 202 -1.03 5.57 -13.85
N SER A 203 -0.88 6.14 -12.66
CA SER A 203 -0.05 5.52 -11.65
C SER A 203 -0.86 4.36 -11.08
N PHE A 204 -0.45 3.10 -11.32
CA PHE A 204 -0.96 1.95 -10.56
C PHE A 204 -0.49 2.11 -9.12
N ALA A 205 -1.20 2.99 -8.43
CA ALA A 205 -0.85 3.50 -7.13
C ALA A 205 -1.24 2.46 -6.08
N LEU A 206 -0.55 2.49 -4.93
CA LEU A 206 -0.74 1.55 -3.85
C LEU A 206 -2.24 1.37 -3.51
N ASP A 207 -3.00 2.46 -3.43
CA ASP A 207 -4.45 2.43 -3.20
C ASP A 207 -5.26 1.69 -4.28
N LEU A 208 -4.92 1.88 -5.56
CA LEU A 208 -5.57 1.18 -6.67
C LEU A 208 -5.20 -0.30 -6.69
N GLN A 209 -3.93 -0.63 -6.39
CA GLN A 209 -3.44 -2.01 -6.30
C GLN A 209 -4.23 -2.79 -5.26
N TRP A 210 -4.23 -2.31 -4.02
CA TRP A 210 -4.91 -2.95 -2.89
C TRP A 210 -6.43 -3.01 -3.09
N SER A 211 -7.03 -1.96 -3.65
CA SER A 211 -8.47 -1.96 -3.96
C SER A 211 -8.81 -3.00 -5.04
N LEU A 212 -7.97 -3.15 -6.06
CA LEU A 212 -8.16 -4.14 -7.11
C LEU A 212 -8.01 -5.56 -6.56
N VAL A 213 -7.03 -5.80 -5.69
CA VAL A 213 -6.89 -7.08 -4.98
C VAL A 213 -8.14 -7.37 -4.16
N ALA A 214 -8.59 -6.43 -3.33
CA ALA A 214 -9.79 -6.60 -2.51
C ALA A 214 -11.03 -6.90 -3.37
N LEU A 215 -11.21 -6.18 -4.49
CA LEU A 215 -12.31 -6.42 -5.44
C LEU A 215 -12.24 -7.81 -6.07
N GLY A 216 -11.04 -8.25 -6.47
CA GLY A 216 -10.83 -9.58 -7.02
C GLY A 216 -11.11 -10.70 -6.01
N VAL A 217 -10.83 -10.45 -4.72
CA VAL A 217 -11.21 -11.35 -3.61
C VAL A 217 -12.74 -11.34 -3.41
N PHE A 218 -13.37 -10.17 -3.29
CA PHE A 218 -14.82 -10.05 -3.07
C PHE A 218 -15.65 -10.76 -4.13
N LEU A 219 -15.29 -10.57 -5.40
CA LEU A 219 -16.01 -11.14 -6.53
C LEU A 219 -15.58 -12.58 -6.84
N TYR A 220 -14.53 -13.05 -6.17
CA TYR A 220 -13.86 -14.32 -6.45
C TYR A 220 -13.58 -14.51 -7.96
N GLN A 221 -12.94 -13.50 -8.56
CA GLN A 221 -12.57 -13.47 -9.99
C GLN A 221 -11.04 -13.44 -10.15
N PRO A 222 -10.31 -14.50 -9.75
CA PRO A 222 -8.85 -14.49 -9.74
C PRO A 222 -8.26 -14.41 -11.16
N PHE A 223 -8.94 -14.94 -12.18
CA PHE A 223 -8.49 -14.87 -13.58
C PHE A 223 -8.32 -13.41 -14.03
N TRP A 224 -9.39 -12.62 -13.94
CA TRP A 224 -9.38 -11.21 -14.35
C TRP A 224 -8.49 -10.36 -13.45
N LEU A 225 -8.46 -10.65 -12.15
CA LEU A 225 -7.54 -10.01 -11.23
C LEU A 225 -6.09 -10.19 -11.70
N PHE A 226 -5.63 -11.41 -11.95
CA PHE A 226 -4.24 -11.67 -12.31
C PHE A 226 -3.86 -11.11 -13.68
N VAL A 227 -4.75 -11.20 -14.66
CA VAL A 227 -4.52 -10.57 -15.98
C VAL A 227 -4.38 -9.06 -15.85
N LEU A 228 -5.36 -8.38 -15.26
CA LEU A 228 -5.35 -6.93 -15.15
C LEU A 228 -4.19 -6.44 -14.28
N PHE A 229 -4.01 -7.03 -13.10
CA PHE A 229 -2.96 -6.65 -12.16
C PHE A 229 -1.57 -6.89 -12.77
N GLY A 230 -1.35 -8.07 -13.35
CA GLY A 230 -0.07 -8.45 -13.95
C GLY A 230 0.28 -7.56 -15.14
N THR A 231 -0.65 -7.33 -16.07
CA THR A 231 -0.41 -6.49 -17.25
C THR A 231 -0.16 -5.03 -16.87
N ILE A 232 -0.99 -4.42 -16.03
CA ILE A 232 -0.82 -3.02 -15.62
C ILE A 232 0.50 -2.84 -14.86
N SER A 233 0.82 -3.74 -13.93
CA SER A 233 2.11 -3.72 -13.22
C SER A 233 3.29 -3.85 -14.17
N SER A 234 3.18 -4.74 -15.16
CA SER A 234 4.24 -4.98 -16.15
C SER A 234 4.55 -3.76 -16.99
N LEU A 235 3.51 -3.14 -17.54
CA LEU A 235 3.64 -1.93 -18.31
C LEU A 235 4.28 -0.81 -17.49
N GLN A 236 3.95 -0.70 -16.21
CA GLN A 236 4.49 0.36 -15.36
C GLN A 236 5.97 0.18 -15.05
N TRP A 237 6.42 -1.03 -14.69
CA TRP A 237 7.85 -1.22 -14.39
C TRP A 237 8.69 -1.17 -15.68
N MET A 238 8.18 -1.67 -16.80
CA MET A 238 8.85 -1.54 -18.11
C MET A 238 8.97 -0.07 -18.52
N ALA A 239 7.91 0.72 -18.36
CA ALA A 239 7.96 2.16 -18.62
C ALA A 239 9.03 2.85 -17.76
N ARG A 240 9.12 2.51 -16.46
CA ARG A 240 10.19 3.05 -15.59
C ARG A 240 11.57 2.65 -16.09
N TYR A 241 11.75 1.39 -16.49
CA TYR A 241 13.03 0.90 -17.01
C TYR A 241 13.45 1.67 -18.27
N VAL A 242 12.56 1.81 -19.26
CA VAL A 242 12.82 2.56 -20.49
C VAL A 242 13.13 4.03 -20.20
N ILE A 243 12.42 4.67 -19.27
CA ILE A 243 12.66 6.07 -18.92
C ILE A 243 14.03 6.27 -18.25
N PHE A 244 14.47 5.31 -17.43
CA PHE A 244 15.73 5.40 -16.70
C PHE A 244 16.96 5.02 -17.54
N PHE A 245 16.83 4.04 -18.44
CA PHE A 245 17.95 3.48 -19.22
C PHE A 245 17.89 3.75 -20.73
N GLY A 246 16.78 4.26 -21.24
CA GLY A 246 16.58 4.57 -22.67
C GLY A 246 17.13 5.92 -23.10
N LYS A 247 18.11 6.47 -22.38
CA LYS A 247 18.90 7.65 -22.77
C LYS A 247 20.36 7.25 -22.96
#